data_AF-A0A7J7NY54-F1
#
_entry.id   AF-A0A7J7NY54-F1
#
_cell.length_a   1.000
_cell.length_b   1.000
_cell.length_c   1.000
_cell.angle_alpha   90.00
_cell.angle_beta   90.00
_cell.angle_gamma   90.00
#
_symmetry.space_group_name_H-M   'P 1'
#
loop_
_entity.id
_entity.type
_entity.pdbx_description
1 polymer ?
#
loop_
_entity_poly.entity_id
_entity_poly.type
_entity_poly.pdbx_seq_one_letter_code
_entity_poly.pdbx_strand_id
1 'polypeptide(L)'
;MLEKFKTMSPIKEVTSKAKIIIKLLYNRETVLKLISKHVSERSLVNFSRIKSVRPSLTLENIVFEKENLQKIFVSSAWNTSIWASRADGKRVADLIEGLSFWSEATQVLKATIPLVRALHLVNGGDRKPQMGYIYETMDHVKGSIKE
;
A
#
# COMPACT_ATOMS: atom_id res chain seq x y z
N MET A 1 -17.78 1.68 6.28
CA MET A 1 -17.48 2.65 5.20
C MET A 1 -16.31 2.18 4.32
N LEU A 2 -15.08 2.05 4.84
CA LEU A 2 -13.94 1.55 4.05
C LEU A 2 -14.15 0.17 3.42
N GLU A 3 -14.87 -0.74 4.09
CA GLU A 3 -15.22 -2.06 3.53
C GLU A 3 -16.05 -1.98 2.24
N LYS A 4 -16.93 -0.97 2.09
CA LYS A 4 -17.70 -0.74 0.86
C LYS A 4 -16.85 -0.12 -0.25
N PHE A 5 -15.84 0.67 0.10
CA PHE A 5 -14.87 1.19 -0.89
C PHE A 5 -13.96 0.07 -1.41
N LYS A 6 -13.57 -0.87 -0.56
CA LYS A 6 -12.78 -2.05 -0.98
C LYS A 6 -13.48 -2.93 -2.01
N THR A 7 -14.81 -2.91 -2.08
CA THR A 7 -15.57 -3.68 -3.06
C THR A 7 -15.67 -3.00 -4.42
N MET A 8 -15.28 -1.73 -4.54
CA MET A 8 -15.22 -1.04 -5.83
C MET A 8 -14.12 -1.66 -6.71
N SER A 9 -14.45 -1.93 -7.98
CA SER A 9 -13.59 -2.69 -8.89
C SER A 9 -12.14 -2.17 -8.94
N PRO A 10 -11.88 -0.86 -9.11
CA PRO A 10 -10.51 -0.35 -9.20
C PRO A 10 -9.70 -0.55 -7.90
N ILE A 11 -10.34 -0.30 -6.75
CA ILE A 11 -9.70 -0.45 -5.44
C ILE A 11 -9.38 -1.92 -5.17
N LYS A 12 -10.30 -2.82 -5.51
CA LYS A 12 -10.12 -4.27 -5.34
C LYS A 12 -8.98 -4.80 -6.20
N GLU A 13 -8.87 -4.32 -7.45
CA GLU A 13 -7.83 -4.75 -8.38
C GLU A 13 -6.45 -4.31 -7.91
N VAL A 14 -6.27 -3.02 -7.60
CA VAL A 14 -5.01 -2.47 -7.07
C VAL A 14 -4.61 -3.15 -5.77
N THR A 15 -5.56 -3.38 -4.86
CA THR A 15 -5.29 -4.08 -3.60
C THR A 15 -4.85 -5.53 -3.85
N SER A 16 -5.41 -6.18 -4.88
CA SER A 16 -5.01 -7.54 -5.25
C SER A 16 -3.59 -7.57 -5.84
N LYS A 17 -3.24 -6.61 -6.72
CA LYS A 17 -1.89 -6.43 -7.24
C LYS A 17 -0.88 -6.19 -6.10
N ALA A 18 -1.19 -5.30 -5.17
CA ALA A 18 -0.36 -5.03 -3.98
C ALA A 18 -0.16 -6.27 -3.10
N LYS A 19 -1.18 -7.10 -2.91
CA LYS A 19 -1.05 -8.37 -2.18
C LYS A 19 -0.10 -9.35 -2.86
N ILE A 20 -0.11 -9.40 -4.20
CA ILE A 20 0.81 -10.27 -4.95
C ILE A 20 2.26 -9.82 -4.73
N ILE A 21 2.50 -8.51 -4.79
CA ILE A 21 3.81 -7.92 -4.49
C ILE A 21 4.26 -8.35 -3.08
N ILE A 22 3.50 -7.98 -2.04
CA ILE A 22 3.83 -8.30 -0.65
C ILE A 22 4.02 -9.80 -0.43
N LYS A 23 3.16 -10.64 -1.03
CA LYS A 23 3.32 -12.09 -0.93
C LYS A 23 4.67 -12.53 -1.45
N LEU A 24 5.12 -12.07 -2.61
CA LEU A 24 6.44 -12.44 -3.12
C LEU A 24 7.56 -11.93 -2.20
N LEU A 25 7.45 -10.68 -1.77
CA LEU A 25 8.47 -10.01 -0.95
C LEU A 25 8.69 -10.70 0.40
N TYR A 26 7.62 -11.21 1.04
CA TYR A 26 7.67 -11.80 2.39
C TYR A 26 7.56 -13.34 2.45
N ASN A 27 7.27 -14.02 1.35
CA ASN A 27 7.08 -15.48 1.37
C ASN A 27 8.39 -16.25 1.61
N ARG A 28 9.56 -15.65 1.33
CA ARG A 28 10.84 -16.38 1.29
C ARG A 28 12.02 -15.56 1.79
N GLU A 29 12.84 -16.21 2.61
CA GLU A 29 14.03 -15.63 3.23
C GLU A 29 15.05 -15.06 2.21
N THR A 30 15.19 -15.69 1.04
CA THR A 30 16.12 -15.23 -0.02
C THR A 30 15.69 -13.94 -0.68
N VAL A 31 14.38 -13.79 -0.95
CA VAL A 31 13.79 -12.56 -1.50
C VAL A 31 13.80 -11.46 -0.45
N LEU A 32 13.44 -11.80 0.80
CA LEU A 32 13.47 -10.89 1.94
C LEU A 32 14.88 -10.32 2.18
N LYS A 33 15.93 -11.16 2.15
CA LYS A 33 17.33 -10.73 2.28
C LYS A 33 17.80 -9.79 1.16
N LEU A 34 17.20 -9.89 -0.02
CA LEU A 34 17.51 -9.02 -1.15
C LEU A 34 16.83 -7.66 -0.98
N ILE A 35 15.57 -7.67 -0.54
CA ILE A 35 14.78 -6.47 -0.30
C ILE A 35 15.29 -5.69 0.91
N SER A 36 15.69 -6.38 1.98
CA SER A 36 16.17 -5.76 3.23
C SER A 36 17.44 -4.92 3.05
N LYS A 37 18.15 -5.06 1.93
CA LYS A 37 19.29 -4.23 1.55
C LYS A 37 18.89 -2.83 1.06
N HIS A 38 17.65 -2.66 0.60
CA HIS A 38 17.16 -1.42 -0.02
C HIS A 38 15.91 -0.86 0.65
N VAL A 39 15.12 -1.72 1.30
CA VAL A 39 13.82 -1.39 1.89
C VAL A 39 13.78 -1.99 3.29
N SER A 40 13.32 -1.22 4.27
CA SER A 40 13.15 -1.74 5.62
C SER A 40 12.00 -2.74 5.68
N GLU A 41 12.18 -3.88 6.35
CA GLU A 41 11.11 -4.90 6.47
C GLU A 41 9.82 -4.34 7.14
N ARG A 42 9.95 -3.30 7.96
CA ARG A 42 8.81 -2.59 8.56
C ARG A 42 8.22 -1.50 7.68
N SER A 43 8.85 -1.14 6.56
CA SER A 43 8.36 -0.05 5.72
C SER A 43 7.29 -0.47 4.74
N LEU A 44 7.14 -1.75 4.37
CA LEU A 44 6.14 -2.19 3.38
C LEU A 44 4.80 -2.61 3.98
N VAL A 45 4.78 -3.18 5.19
CA VAL A 45 3.55 -3.68 5.84
C VAL A 45 3.22 -2.85 7.07
N ASN A 46 2.02 -2.26 7.11
CA ASN A 46 1.55 -1.46 8.23
C ASN A 46 0.63 -2.25 9.16
N PHE A 47 0.97 -2.27 10.45
CA PHE A 47 0.21 -2.92 11.51
C PHE A 47 -0.66 -1.90 12.27
N SER A 48 -1.70 -1.36 11.61
CA SER A 48 -2.71 -0.54 12.30
C SER A 48 -3.67 -1.40 13.13
N ARG A 49 -4.05 -0.91 14.32
CA ARG A 49 -5.10 -1.49 15.18
C ARG A 49 -6.45 -1.55 14.46
N ILE A 50 -6.69 -0.65 13.52
CA ILE A 50 -7.91 -0.59 12.72
C ILE A 50 -7.73 -1.52 11.53
N LYS A 51 -8.23 -2.76 11.66
CA LYS A 51 -8.02 -3.80 10.63
C LYS A 51 -8.46 -3.36 9.23
N SER A 52 -9.48 -2.51 9.14
CA SER A 52 -10.05 -2.04 7.87
C SER A 52 -9.13 -1.09 7.09
N VAL A 53 -8.19 -0.36 7.73
CA VAL A 53 -7.28 0.57 7.03
C VAL A 53 -5.99 -0.08 6.54
N ARG A 54 -5.63 -1.25 7.09
CA ARG A 54 -4.35 -1.93 6.77
C ARG A 54 -4.07 -2.05 5.27
N PRO A 55 -5.03 -2.45 4.39
CA PRO A 55 -4.76 -2.55 2.96
C PRO A 55 -4.35 -1.23 2.31
N SER A 56 -4.98 -0.12 2.70
CA SER A 56 -4.66 1.22 2.16
C SER A 56 -3.30 1.70 2.66
N LEU A 57 -2.96 1.46 3.93
CA LEU A 57 -1.65 1.82 4.48
C LEU A 57 -0.52 0.96 3.88
N THR A 58 -0.76 -0.33 3.66
CA THR A 58 0.19 -1.19 2.94
C THR A 58 0.40 -0.70 1.51
N LEU A 59 -0.66 -0.26 0.81
CA LEU A 59 -0.54 0.31 -0.52
C LEU A 59 0.24 1.64 -0.51
N GLU A 60 0.00 2.51 0.48
CA GLU A 60 0.73 3.78 0.69
C GLU A 60 2.22 3.52 0.82
N ASN A 61 2.58 2.56 1.65
CA ASN A 61 3.94 2.12 1.87
C ASN A 61 4.61 1.56 0.60
N ILE A 62 3.91 0.75 -0.19
CA ILE A 62 4.42 0.24 -1.48
C ILE A 62 4.70 1.40 -2.45
N VAL A 63 3.79 2.37 -2.54
CA VAL A 63 3.97 3.56 -3.38
C VAL A 63 5.12 4.43 -2.89
N PHE A 64 5.27 4.59 -1.58
CA PHE A 64 6.40 5.30 -0.97
C PHE A 64 7.74 4.66 -1.31
N GLU A 65 7.81 3.33 -1.30
CA GLU A 65 9.02 2.56 -1.62
C GLU A 65 9.22 2.29 -3.12
N LYS A 66 8.45 2.96 -4.00
CA LYS A 66 8.47 2.73 -5.46
C LYS A 66 9.89 2.69 -6.03
N GLU A 67 10.70 3.70 -5.76
CA GLU A 67 12.04 3.81 -6.33
C GLU A 67 12.97 2.69 -5.83
N ASN A 68 12.86 2.33 -4.56
CA ASN A 68 13.66 1.25 -3.97
C ASN A 68 13.25 -0.11 -4.53
N LEU A 69 11.94 -0.34 -4.70
CA LEU A 69 11.42 -1.51 -5.38
C LEU A 69 11.93 -1.57 -6.83
N GLN A 70 11.83 -0.48 -7.60
CA GLN A 70 12.35 -0.47 -8.97
C GLN A 70 13.85 -0.78 -9.02
N LYS A 71 14.66 -0.21 -8.13
CA LYS A 71 16.10 -0.52 -8.01
C LYS A 71 16.37 -1.99 -7.72
N ILE A 72 15.58 -2.62 -6.84
CA ILE A 72 15.67 -4.04 -6.53
C ILE A 72 15.47 -4.88 -7.80
N PHE A 73 14.39 -4.62 -8.55
CA PHE A 73 14.00 -5.46 -9.69
C PHE A 73 14.90 -5.29 -10.92
N VAL A 74 15.65 -4.18 -11.02
CA VAL A 74 16.69 -4.02 -12.08
C VAL A 74 18.08 -4.47 -11.63
N SER A 75 18.25 -4.84 -10.36
CA SER A 75 19.57 -5.20 -9.81
C SER A 75 20.11 -6.51 -10.38
N SER A 76 21.44 -6.62 -10.48
CA SER A 76 22.10 -7.88 -10.84
C SER A 76 21.77 -9.01 -9.85
N ALA A 77 21.58 -8.68 -8.58
CA ALA A 77 21.18 -9.63 -7.54
C ALA A 77 19.78 -10.23 -7.80
N TRP A 78 18.85 -9.44 -8.33
CA TRP A 78 17.54 -9.95 -8.74
C TRP A 78 17.65 -10.78 -10.02
N ASN A 79 18.34 -10.27 -11.04
CA ASN A 79 18.46 -10.94 -12.35
C ASN A 79 19.19 -12.28 -12.31
N THR A 80 20.12 -12.46 -11.37
CA THR A 80 20.81 -13.74 -11.12
C THR A 80 20.04 -14.67 -10.18
N SER A 81 18.94 -14.19 -9.59
CA SER A 81 18.10 -14.97 -8.71
C SER A 81 17.24 -15.96 -9.48
N ILE A 82 17.00 -17.14 -8.89
CA ILE A 82 16.02 -18.10 -9.42
C ILE A 82 14.63 -17.46 -9.60
N TRP A 83 14.31 -16.43 -8.81
CA TRP A 83 13.01 -15.77 -8.81
C TRP A 83 12.74 -14.95 -10.06
N ALA A 84 13.76 -14.34 -10.67
CA ALA A 84 13.59 -13.62 -11.93
C ALA A 84 13.10 -14.53 -13.07
N SER A 85 13.42 -15.82 -13.00
CA SER A 85 12.98 -16.81 -13.99
C SER A 85 11.58 -17.40 -13.72
N ARG A 86 11.09 -17.34 -12.47
CA ARG A 86 9.82 -17.94 -12.06
C ARG A 86 8.63 -17.07 -12.46
N ALA A 87 7.50 -17.70 -12.76
CA ALA A 87 6.29 -17.01 -13.19
C ALA A 87 5.79 -15.97 -12.18
N ASP A 88 5.85 -16.30 -10.89
CA ASP A 88 5.49 -15.44 -9.77
C ASP A 88 6.45 -14.24 -9.61
N GLY A 89 7.75 -14.42 -9.87
CA GLY A 89 8.72 -13.32 -9.87
C GLY A 89 8.59 -12.41 -11.08
N LYS A 90 8.42 -12.98 -12.29
CA LYS A 90 8.17 -12.23 -13.53
C LYS A 90 6.92 -11.36 -13.41
N ARG A 91 5.81 -11.94 -12.92
CA ARG A 91 4.56 -11.20 -12.71
C ARG A 91 4.73 -9.99 -11.79
N VAL A 92 5.56 -10.10 -10.74
CA VAL A 92 5.81 -8.96 -9.86
C VAL A 92 6.75 -7.95 -10.51
N ALA A 93 7.78 -8.40 -11.24
CA ALA A 93 8.64 -7.51 -12.02
C ALA A 93 7.81 -6.67 -13.00
N ASP A 94 6.92 -7.30 -13.77
CA ASP A 94 6.01 -6.61 -14.71
C ASP A 94 5.14 -5.55 -14.02
N LEU A 95 4.65 -5.85 -12.80
CA LEU A 95 3.86 -4.90 -12.00
C LEU A 95 4.69 -3.72 -11.49
N ILE A 96 5.95 -3.96 -11.10
CA ILE A 96 6.86 -2.92 -10.57
C ILE A 96 7.40 -2.03 -11.71
N GLU A 97 7.64 -2.60 -12.89
CA GLU A 97 8.06 -1.87 -14.09
C GLU A 97 6.89 -1.11 -14.74
N GLY A 98 5.67 -1.67 -14.67
CA GLY A 98 4.47 -1.08 -15.28
C GLY A 98 4.04 0.25 -14.66
N LEU A 99 3.97 1.31 -15.48
CA LEU A 99 3.49 2.64 -15.05
C LEU A 99 2.02 2.64 -14.62
N SER A 100 1.20 1.75 -15.17
CA SER A 100 -0.23 1.66 -14.88
C SER A 100 -0.50 1.33 -13.41
N PHE A 101 0.22 0.36 -12.84
CA PHE A 101 0.06 -0.02 -11.44
C PHE A 101 0.29 1.19 -10.52
N TRP A 102 1.37 1.94 -10.74
CA TRP A 102 1.69 3.11 -9.91
C TRP A 102 0.64 4.21 -10.04
N SER A 103 0.17 4.49 -11.26
CA SER A 103 -0.87 5.49 -11.50
C SER A 103 -2.19 5.11 -10.82
N GLU A 104 -2.64 3.87 -11.01
CA GLU A 104 -3.85 3.33 -10.36
C GLU A 104 -3.72 3.34 -8.83
N ALA A 105 -2.55 2.96 -8.30
CA ALA A 105 -2.28 2.97 -6.87
C ALA A 105 -2.35 4.38 -6.28
N THR A 106 -1.75 5.37 -6.93
CA THR A 106 -1.84 6.78 -6.51
C THR A 106 -3.28 7.28 -6.51
N GLN A 107 -4.07 6.95 -7.54
CA GLN A 107 -5.49 7.34 -7.60
C GLN A 107 -6.30 6.72 -6.46
N VAL A 108 -6.11 5.43 -6.19
CA VAL A 108 -6.76 4.74 -5.05
C VAL A 108 -6.36 5.37 -3.72
N LEU A 109 -5.10 5.76 -3.56
CA LEU A 109 -4.62 6.40 -2.33
C LEU A 109 -5.21 7.79 -2.13
N LYS A 110 -5.35 8.61 -3.18
CA LYS A 110 -6.04 9.92 -3.08
C LYS A 110 -7.45 9.79 -2.50
N ALA A 111 -8.20 8.76 -2.90
CA ALA A 111 -9.54 8.51 -2.37
C ALA A 111 -9.55 7.90 -0.96
N THR A 112 -8.57 7.06 -0.62
CA THR A 112 -8.62 6.24 0.61
C THR A 112 -7.84 6.85 1.79
N ILE A 113 -6.74 7.56 1.56
CA ILE A 113 -5.89 8.10 2.62
C ILE A 113 -6.59 9.17 3.49
N PRO A 114 -7.36 10.13 2.93
CA PRO A 114 -8.13 11.06 3.75
C PRO A 114 -9.09 10.35 4.72
N LEU A 115 -9.76 9.29 4.24
CA LEU A 115 -10.66 8.46 5.05
C LEU A 115 -9.91 7.68 6.13
N VAL A 116 -8.73 7.16 5.82
CA VAL A 116 -7.87 6.44 6.78
C VAL A 116 -7.38 7.39 7.88
N ARG A 117 -6.98 8.61 7.54
CA ARG A 117 -6.53 9.63 8.50
C ARG A 117 -7.67 10.06 9.42
N ALA A 118 -8.84 10.35 8.86
CA ALA A 118 -10.03 10.68 9.65
C ALA A 118 -10.44 9.55 10.59
N LEU A 119 -10.36 8.30 10.13
CA LEU A 119 -10.70 7.15 10.96
C LEU A 119 -9.69 6.96 12.11
N HIS A 120 -8.39 7.18 11.88
CA HIS A 120 -7.41 7.23 12.97
C HIS A 120 -7.70 8.36 13.95
N LEU A 121 -8.09 9.53 13.45
CA LEU A 121 -8.37 10.70 14.29
C LEU A 121 -9.57 10.49 15.21
N VAL A 122 -10.64 9.90 14.68
CA VAL A 122 -11.86 9.57 15.45
C VAL A 122 -11.62 8.43 16.44
N ASN A 123 -10.73 7.49 16.13
CA ASN A 123 -10.53 6.26 16.89
C ASN A 123 -9.22 6.23 17.72
N GLY A 124 -8.45 7.31 17.70
CA GLY A 124 -7.04 7.36 18.13
C GLY A 124 -6.78 8.02 19.48
N GLY A 125 -7.80 8.27 20.31
CA GLY A 125 -7.62 8.85 21.65
C GLY A 125 -8.39 8.10 22.73
N ASP A 126 -7.79 8.00 23.92
CA ASP A 126 -8.45 7.57 25.17
C ASP A 126 -9.59 8.52 25.60
N ARG A 127 -9.80 9.62 24.86
CA ARG A 127 -10.94 10.54 25.00
C ARG A 127 -11.80 10.45 23.75
N LYS A 128 -13.10 10.16 23.94
CA LYS A 128 -14.10 10.25 22.88
C LYS A 128 -13.98 11.61 22.16
N PRO A 129 -13.86 11.65 20.82
CA PRO A 129 -13.82 12.91 20.10
C PRO A 129 -15.11 13.71 20.35
N GLN A 130 -14.97 15.00 20.68
CA GLN A 130 -16.11 15.89 20.84
C GLN A 130 -16.80 16.10 19.48
N MET A 131 -18.13 16.25 19.47
CA MET A 131 -18.92 16.25 18.23
C MET A 131 -18.46 17.32 17.22
N GLY A 132 -18.05 18.51 17.68
CA GLY A 132 -17.53 19.57 16.82
C GLY A 132 -16.28 19.16 16.03
N TYR A 133 -15.39 18.41 16.66
CA TYR A 133 -14.16 17.92 16.04
C TYR A 133 -14.42 16.87 14.94
N ILE A 134 -15.46 16.04 15.13
CA ILE A 134 -15.84 15.05 14.12
C ILE A 134 -16.38 15.76 12.87
N TYR A 135 -17.21 16.80 13.04
CA TYR A 135 -17.73 17.57 11.90
C TYR A 135 -16.63 18.29 11.11
N GLU A 136 -15.68 18.93 11.79
CA GLU A 136 -14.52 19.57 11.16
C GLU A 136 -13.68 18.55 10.37
N THR A 137 -13.40 17.39 10.96
CA THR A 137 -12.66 16.31 10.30
C THR A 137 -13.39 15.81 9.04
N MET A 138 -14.71 15.66 9.10
CA MET A 138 -15.50 15.22 7.95
C MET A 138 -15.50 16.24 6.81
N ASP A 139 -15.59 17.53 7.13
CA ASP A 139 -15.58 18.59 6.11
C ASP A 139 -14.22 18.66 5.39
N HIS A 140 -13.12 18.55 6.14
CA HIS A 140 -11.78 18.46 5.57
C HIS A 140 -11.62 17.25 4.64
N VAL A 141 -12.09 16.06 5.05
CA VAL A 141 -12.06 14.85 4.19
C VAL A 141 -12.83 15.07 2.89
N LYS A 142 -14.00 15.69 2.98
CA LYS A 142 -14.83 15.98 1.80
C LYS A 142 -14.13 16.93 0.84
N GLY A 143 -13.37 17.90 1.36
CA GLY A 143 -12.50 18.77 0.57
C GLY A 143 -11.41 17.97 -0.16
N SER A 144 -10.62 17.16 0.57
CA SER A 144 -9.47 16.43 0.01
C SER A 144 -9.81 15.35 -1.02
N ILE A 145 -11.06 14.90 -1.10
CA ILE A 145 -11.50 13.90 -2.10
C ILE A 145 -11.97 14.58 -3.40
N LYS A 146 -12.35 15.85 -3.35
CA LYS A 146 -12.85 16.60 -4.52
C LYS A 146 -11.73 17.18 -5.39
N GLU A 147 -10.50 17.19 -4.90
CA GLU A 147 -9.29 17.75 -5.52
C GLU A 147 -8.43 16.64 -6.16
#